data_AF-A0A4R1XEJ4-F1
#
_entry.id   AF-A0A4R1XEJ4-F1
#
_cell.length_a   1.000
_cell.length_b   1.000
_cell.length_c   1.000
_cell.angle_alpha   90.00
_cell.angle_beta   90.00
_cell.angle_gamma   90.00
#
_symmetry.space_group_name_H-M   'P 1'
#
loop_
_entity.id
_entity.type
_entity.pdbx_description
1 polymer ?
#
loop_
_entity_poly.entity_id
_entity_poly.type
_entity_poly.pdbx_seq_one_letter_code
_entity_poly.pdbx_strand_id
1 'polypeptide(L)'
;MNKSELFKAAHKLAKSVIKSGDNYRVTFGAAIKAILSSLVSEAKTMADLLVESGAKVWEKGDMKRIYLSQAVVCKAGLGINFNDKKHKLFFDLNTNRFDGSSKCFVQALNSQI
;
A
#
# COMPACT_ATOMS: atom_id res chain seq x y z
N MET A 1 15.14 -2.96 0.66
CA MET A 1 16.31 -3.19 -0.22
C MET A 1 17.25 -1.99 -0.16
N ASN A 2 18.56 -2.20 0.07
CA ASN A 2 19.57 -1.13 0.04
C ASN A 2 20.07 -0.86 -1.40
N LYS A 3 20.82 0.24 -1.62
CA LYS A 3 21.32 0.60 -2.97
C LYS A 3 22.16 -0.52 -3.60
N SER A 4 23.00 -1.19 -2.83
CA SER A 4 23.87 -2.27 -3.35
C SER A 4 23.06 -3.47 -3.82
N GLU A 5 22.06 -3.88 -3.04
CA GLU A 5 21.13 -4.96 -3.38
C GLU A 5 20.32 -4.65 -4.64
N LEU A 6 19.83 -3.42 -4.79
CA LEU A 6 19.14 -2.97 -6.00
C LEU A 6 19.99 -3.16 -7.25
N PHE A 7 21.24 -2.69 -7.21
CA PHE A 7 22.15 -2.82 -8.35
C PHE A 7 22.52 -4.29 -8.64
N LYS A 8 22.68 -5.13 -7.61
CA LYS A 8 22.93 -6.57 -7.78
C LYS A 8 21.74 -7.28 -8.43
N ALA A 9 20.52 -6.99 -7.98
CA ALA A 9 19.30 -7.55 -8.55
C ALA A 9 19.11 -7.10 -10.01
N ALA A 10 19.30 -5.81 -10.29
CA ALA A 10 19.22 -5.26 -11.64
C ALA A 10 20.30 -5.85 -12.57
N HIS A 11 21.51 -6.06 -12.06
CA HIS A 11 22.60 -6.66 -12.83
C HIS A 11 22.28 -8.11 -13.21
N LYS A 12 21.75 -8.89 -12.26
CA LYS A 12 21.34 -10.27 -12.48
C LYS A 12 20.22 -10.35 -13.54
N LEU A 13 19.21 -9.48 -13.42
CA LEU A 13 18.11 -9.42 -14.37
C LEU A 13 18.56 -8.98 -15.76
N ALA A 14 19.42 -7.95 -15.84
CA ALA A 14 19.96 -7.49 -17.12
C ALA A 14 20.73 -8.59 -17.84
N LYS A 15 21.56 -9.36 -17.11
CA LYS A 15 22.29 -10.50 -17.68
C LYS A 15 21.39 -11.64 -18.15
N SER A 16 20.23 -11.85 -17.52
CA SER A 16 19.31 -12.91 -17.96
C SER A 16 18.49 -12.54 -19.19
N VAL A 17 18.30 -11.24 -19.48
CA VAL A 17 17.41 -10.78 -20.57
C VAL A 17 18.15 -10.22 -21.78
N ILE A 18 19.40 -9.77 -21.62
CA ILE A 18 20.18 -9.16 -22.71
C ILE A 18 20.48 -10.18 -23.81
N LYS A 19 20.31 -9.78 -25.07
CA LYS A 19 20.63 -10.58 -26.26
C LYS A 19 21.75 -9.95 -27.06
N SER A 20 22.30 -10.74 -28.00
CA SER A 20 23.31 -10.22 -28.94
C SER A 20 22.73 -9.08 -29.76
N GLY A 21 23.40 -7.93 -29.76
CA GLY A 21 22.93 -6.68 -30.39
C GLY A 21 22.32 -5.66 -29.43
N ASP A 22 21.98 -6.05 -28.20
CA ASP A 22 21.43 -5.12 -27.21
C ASP A 22 22.50 -4.26 -26.53
N ASN A 23 22.15 -3.01 -26.21
CA ASN A 23 23.01 -2.15 -25.39
C ASN A 23 22.82 -2.47 -23.90
N TYR A 24 23.89 -2.92 -23.25
CA TYR A 24 23.86 -3.27 -21.83
C TYR A 24 23.41 -2.11 -20.92
N ARG A 25 23.83 -0.86 -21.20
CA ARG A 25 23.46 0.30 -20.36
C ARG A 25 21.95 0.56 -20.40
N VAL A 26 21.34 0.38 -21.56
CA VAL A 26 19.88 0.54 -21.74
C VAL A 26 19.14 -0.57 -21.02
N THR A 27 19.57 -1.82 -21.20
CA THR A 27 18.96 -3.00 -20.57
C THR A 27 19.05 -2.95 -19.04
N PHE A 28 20.21 -2.53 -18.52
CA PHE A 28 20.42 -2.34 -17.09
C PHE A 28 19.58 -1.20 -16.51
N GLY A 29 19.47 -0.07 -17.21
CA GLY A 29 18.59 1.02 -16.80
C GLY A 29 17.11 0.61 -16.76
N ALA A 30 16.66 -0.20 -17.72
CA ALA A 30 15.32 -0.77 -17.74
C ALA A 30 15.10 -1.75 -16.57
N ALA A 31 16.08 -2.60 -16.27
CA ALA A 31 16.04 -3.52 -15.13
C ALA A 31 15.93 -2.79 -13.78
N ILE A 32 16.66 -1.68 -13.59
CA ILE A 32 16.55 -0.85 -12.39
C ILE A 32 15.12 -0.29 -12.26
N LYS A 33 14.56 0.26 -13.35
CA LYS A 33 13.19 0.80 -13.34
C LYS A 33 12.15 -0.28 -13.01
N ALA A 34 12.28 -1.46 -13.58
CA ALA A 34 11.38 -2.58 -13.32
C ALA A 34 11.40 -3.00 -11.84
N ILE A 35 12.59 -3.14 -11.26
CA ILE A 35 12.75 -3.52 -9.84
C ILE A 35 12.29 -2.42 -8.90
N LEU A 36 12.55 -1.14 -9.22
CA LEU A 36 12.00 -0.03 -8.45
C LEU A 36 10.47 0.00 -8.53
N SER A 37 9.90 -0.25 -9.71
CA SER A 37 8.45 -0.33 -9.87
C SER A 37 7.85 -1.49 -9.06
N SER A 38 8.50 -2.66 -9.04
CA SER A 38 8.02 -3.79 -8.23
C SER A 38 8.12 -3.50 -6.73
N LEU A 39 9.17 -2.80 -6.27
CA LEU A 39 9.26 -2.35 -4.88
C LEU A 39 8.15 -1.36 -4.49
N VAL A 40 7.77 -0.45 -5.40
CA VAL A 40 6.66 0.49 -5.16
C VAL A 40 5.33 -0.25 -5.18
N SER A 41 5.16 -1.27 -6.01
CA SER A 41 3.99 -2.16 -5.98
C SER A 41 3.93 -3.06 -4.74
N GLU A 42 5.05 -3.31 -4.07
CA GLU A 42 5.13 -4.03 -2.80
C GLU A 42 4.89 -3.14 -1.57
N ALA A 43 4.77 -1.82 -1.74
CA ALA A 43 4.26 -0.96 -0.68
C ALA A 43 2.77 -1.26 -0.52
N LYS A 44 2.46 -2.24 0.34
CA LYS A 44 1.09 -2.62 0.71
C LYS A 44 0.29 -1.36 0.92
N THR A 45 -0.76 -1.18 0.12
CA THR A 45 -1.60 0.00 0.24
C THR A 45 -2.30 -0.03 1.60
N MET A 46 -2.78 1.12 2.07
CA MET A 46 -3.56 1.16 3.31
C MET A 46 -4.77 0.21 3.24
N ALA A 47 -5.34 0.03 2.05
CA ALA A 47 -6.39 -0.95 1.81
C ALA A 47 -5.93 -2.39 2.07
N ASP A 48 -4.76 -2.77 1.54
CA ASP A 48 -4.19 -4.12 1.72
C ASP A 48 -3.88 -4.39 3.19
N LEU A 49 -3.31 -3.40 3.89
CA LEU A 49 -3.03 -3.47 5.33
C LEU A 49 -4.31 -3.73 6.13
N LEU A 50 -5.40 -3.03 5.79
CA LEU A 50 -6.68 -3.19 6.47
C LEU A 50 -7.31 -4.57 6.19
N VAL A 51 -7.23 -5.05 4.94
CA VAL A 51 -7.75 -6.38 4.57
C VAL A 51 -6.94 -7.49 5.25
N GLU A 52 -5.61 -7.40 5.28
CA GLU A 52 -4.74 -8.33 6.03
C GLU A 52 -5.03 -8.31 7.54
N SER A 53 -5.42 -7.15 8.07
CA SER A 53 -5.84 -7.00 9.47
C SER A 53 -7.22 -7.60 9.77
N GLY A 54 -7.89 -8.16 8.75
CA GLY A 54 -9.19 -8.84 8.86
C GLY A 54 -10.39 -7.95 8.58
N ALA A 55 -10.19 -6.77 7.98
CA ALA A 55 -11.29 -5.93 7.55
C ALA A 55 -11.95 -6.48 6.29
N LYS A 56 -13.27 -6.30 6.17
CA LYS A 56 -14.04 -6.71 4.99
C LYS A 56 -14.35 -5.49 4.13
N VAL A 57 -14.17 -5.64 2.83
CA VAL A 57 -14.59 -4.64 1.85
C VAL A 57 -16.12 -4.71 1.74
N TRP A 58 -16.76 -3.56 1.88
CA TRP A 58 -18.18 -3.36 1.67
C TRP A 58 -18.41 -2.58 0.38
N GLU A 59 -19.25 -3.13 -0.49
CA GLU A 59 -19.58 -2.56 -1.80
C GLU A 59 -21.09 -2.40 -1.92
N LYS A 60 -21.53 -1.20 -2.33
CA LYS A 60 -22.93 -0.94 -2.67
C LYS A 60 -23.02 0.16 -3.71
N GLY A 61 -23.45 -0.21 -4.92
CA GLY A 61 -23.44 0.70 -6.07
C GLY A 61 -22.02 1.18 -6.34
N ASP A 62 -21.86 2.49 -6.46
CA ASP A 62 -20.55 3.11 -6.71
C ASP A 62 -19.68 3.27 -5.44
N MET A 63 -20.19 2.90 -4.26
CA MET A 63 -19.46 3.05 -3.00
C MET A 63 -18.68 1.79 -2.67
N LYS A 64 -17.38 1.94 -2.45
CA LYS A 64 -16.48 0.88 -2.02
C LYS A 64 -15.71 1.32 -0.77
N ARG A 65 -16.00 0.69 0.37
CA ARG A 65 -15.54 1.14 1.70
C ARG A 65 -15.05 -0.02 2.55
N ILE A 66 -14.05 0.22 3.39
CA ILE A 66 -13.59 -0.72 4.41
C ILE A 66 -13.94 -0.13 5.78
N TYR A 67 -14.89 -0.75 6.48
CA TYR A 67 -15.24 -0.31 7.82
C TYR A 67 -14.18 -0.73 8.84
N LEU A 68 -13.81 0.21 9.70
CA LEU A 68 -12.84 0.00 10.76
C LEU A 68 -13.55 -0.54 12.00
N SER A 69 -12.96 -1.57 12.60
CA SER A 69 -13.26 -1.98 13.98
C SER A 69 -12.01 -1.74 14.84
N GLN A 70 -12.19 -1.66 16.16
CA GLN A 70 -11.04 -1.48 17.05
C GLN A 70 -10.02 -2.62 16.90
N ALA A 71 -10.48 -3.85 16.67
CA ALA A 71 -9.61 -5.00 16.41
C ALA A 71 -8.76 -4.83 15.15
N VAL A 72 -9.35 -4.34 14.06
CA VAL A 72 -8.65 -4.07 12.79
C VAL A 72 -7.61 -2.96 12.99
N VAL A 73 -7.99 -1.88 13.67
CA VAL A 73 -7.08 -0.75 13.94
C VAL A 73 -5.87 -1.16 14.78
N CYS A 74 -6.09 -1.99 15.82
CA CYS A 74 -5.00 -2.53 16.65
C CYS A 74 -4.06 -3.41 15.82
N LYS A 75 -4.59 -4.27 14.95
CA LYS A 75 -3.78 -5.14 14.08
C LYS A 75 -3.03 -4.37 12.98
N ALA A 76 -3.67 -3.35 12.43
CA ALA A 76 -3.08 -2.46 11.43
C ALA A 76 -2.04 -1.49 12.03
N GLY A 77 -1.95 -1.39 13.37
CA GLY A 77 -0.97 -0.52 14.03
C GLY A 77 -1.28 0.98 13.90
N LEU A 78 -2.53 1.36 13.65
CA LEU A 78 -2.92 2.75 13.35
C LEU A 78 -2.93 3.68 14.58
N GLY A 79 -2.62 3.17 15.77
CA GLY A 79 -2.36 3.99 16.97
C GLY A 79 -3.57 4.72 17.56
N ILE A 80 -4.78 4.45 17.09
CA ILE A 80 -6.02 5.06 17.63
C ILE A 80 -6.82 4.06 18.46
N ASN A 81 -7.55 4.57 19.44
CA ASN A 81 -8.54 3.81 20.20
C ASN A 81 -9.88 4.52 20.13
N PHE A 82 -10.90 3.85 19.61
CA PHE A 82 -12.23 4.38 19.47
C PHE A 82 -13.29 3.34 19.84
N ASN A 83 -14.44 3.84 20.29
CA ASN A 83 -15.59 2.98 20.54
C ASN A 83 -16.34 2.73 19.22
N ASP A 84 -16.29 1.50 18.73
CA ASP A 84 -16.89 1.05 17.48
C ASP A 84 -18.43 1.17 17.45
N LYS A 85 -19.08 1.14 18.61
CA LYS A 85 -20.54 1.38 18.73
C LYS A 85 -20.90 2.84 18.58
N LYS A 86 -20.03 3.75 19.03
CA LYS A 86 -20.27 5.20 19.04
C LYS A 86 -19.76 5.89 17.78
N HIS A 87 -18.62 5.44 17.27
CA HIS A 87 -17.96 6.05 16.12
C HIS A 87 -17.88 5.07 14.97
N LYS A 88 -18.51 5.46 13.86
CA LYS A 88 -18.36 4.78 12.57
C LYS A 88 -17.20 5.43 11.84
N LEU A 89 -16.13 4.66 11.59
CA LEU A 89 -14.96 5.06 10.80
C LEU A 89 -14.81 4.07 9.64
N PHE A 90 -14.41 4.56 8.48
CA PHE A 90 -14.17 3.73 7.30
C PHE A 90 -13.06 4.32 6.44
N PHE A 91 -12.42 3.46 5.66
CA PHE A 91 -11.52 3.84 4.58
C PHE A 91 -12.30 3.78 3.27
N ASP A 92 -12.36 4.89 2.55
CA ASP A 92 -13.05 4.99 1.26
C ASP A 92 -12.06 4.68 0.14
N LEU A 93 -12.32 3.61 -0.62
CA LEU A 93 -11.44 3.10 -1.66
C LEU A 93 -11.49 3.94 -2.94
N ASN A 94 -12.52 4.77 -3.13
CA ASN A 94 -12.60 5.66 -4.28
C ASN A 94 -11.77 6.92 -4.06
N THR A 95 -11.77 7.44 -2.83
CA THR A 95 -11.02 8.65 -2.47
C THR A 95 -9.66 8.38 -1.83
N ASN A 96 -9.36 7.13 -1.50
CA ASN A 96 -8.15 6.69 -0.78
C ASN A 96 -7.91 7.47 0.52
N ARG A 97 -8.98 7.75 1.27
CA ARG A 97 -8.93 8.49 2.53
C ARG A 97 -9.80 7.84 3.60
N PHE A 98 -9.44 8.09 4.86
CA PHE A 98 -10.32 7.79 5.98
C PHE A 98 -11.41 8.84 6.11
N ASP A 99 -12.60 8.40 6.48
CA ASP A 99 -13.73 9.27 6.80
C ASP A 99 -14.62 8.61 7.88
N GLY A 100 -15.53 9.38 8.46
CA GLY A 100 -16.46 8.90 9.45
C GLY A 100 -17.01 9.96 10.39
N SER A 101 -17.61 9.47 11.46
CA SER A 101 -18.38 10.29 12.42
C SER A 101 -17.55 11.24 13.29
N SER A 102 -16.24 11.02 13.44
CA SER A 102 -15.38 11.83 14.31
C SER A 102 -14.25 12.47 13.53
N LYS A 103 -14.28 13.81 13.42
CA LYS A 103 -13.25 14.59 12.70
C LYS A 103 -11.85 14.40 13.30
N CYS A 104 -11.73 14.27 14.62
CA CYS A 104 -10.45 14.10 15.29
C CYS A 104 -9.77 12.77 14.92
N PHE A 105 -10.52 11.65 14.93
CA PHE A 105 -9.97 10.35 14.52
C PHE A 105 -9.66 10.30 13.03
N VAL A 106 -10.54 10.88 12.20
CA VAL A 106 -10.32 10.97 10.75
C VAL A 106 -9.05 11.75 10.43
N GLN A 107 -8.80 12.86 11.13
CA GLN A 107 -7.57 13.65 10.95
C GLN A 107 -6.32 12.86 11.37
N ALA A 108 -6.37 12.16 12.52
CA ALA A 108 -5.25 11.34 13.00
C ALA A 108 -4.94 10.12 12.12
N LEU A 109 -5.96 9.56 11.47
CA LEU A 109 -5.79 8.46 10.52
C LEU A 109 -5.24 8.94 9.17
N ASN A 110 -5.76 10.05 8.65
CA ASN A 110 -5.30 10.61 7.37
C ASN A 110 -3.90 11.22 7.44
N SER A 111 -3.37 11.54 8.63
CA SER A 111 -1.96 11.96 8.75
C SER A 111 -0.95 10.82 8.57
N GLN A 112 -1.42 9.56 8.46
CA GLN A 112 -0.60 8.37 8.28
C GLN A 112 -0.56 7.88 6.82
N ILE A 113 -1.24 8.58 5.92
CA ILE A 113 -1.29 8.32 4.47
C ILE A 113 -0.63 9.51 3.75
#